data_AF-A0A150RYK9-F1
#
_entry.id   AF-A0A150RYK9-F1
#
_cell.length_a   1.000
_cell.length_b   1.000
_cell.length_c   1.000
_cell.angle_alpha   90.00
_cell.angle_beta   90.00
_cell.angle_gamma   90.00
#
_symmetry.space_group_name_H-M   'P 1'
#
loop_
_entity.id
_entity.type
_entity.pdbx_description
1 polymer ?
#
loop_
_entity_poly.entity_id
_entity_poly.type
_entity_poly.pdbx_seq_one_letter_code
_entity_poly.pdbx_strand_id
1 'polypeptide(L)'
;MNAFRPPILRAIPALGVAALLVAACGGGGASYPDSSDVTTAQATWCQALAKLNGSGDGWEHLDACKGAYPTASAAYLRGMSKCFTARHEAAGEDAPDNSQLVTECNDEVTVEMGADGPGSAEVIAARCQRAERCEKVSAADCKTAVERLETAQRVVLTTTYNAGALHAIADCLSSSSCSDDEEAARDSCYKPSAEKLLWFPD
;
A
#
# COMPACT_ATOMS: atom_id res chain seq x y z
N MET A 1 -57.28 -38.94 27.43
CA MET A 1 -57.93 -39.59 26.28
C MET A 1 -57.25 -39.09 25.03
N ASN A 2 -56.28 -39.85 24.52
CA ASN A 2 -56.35 -40.64 23.27
C ASN A 2 -56.51 -39.72 22.03
N ALA A 3 -55.45 -39.36 21.30
CA ALA A 3 -54.58 -40.15 20.39
C ALA A 3 -55.12 -40.23 18.94
N PHE A 4 -54.16 -40.25 18.00
CA PHE A 4 -54.21 -40.62 16.57
C PHE A 4 -54.37 -39.53 15.46
N ARG A 5 -53.23 -39.25 14.77
CA ARG A 5 -53.10 -38.87 13.33
C ARG A 5 -53.23 -40.14 12.43
N PRO A 6 -53.05 -40.20 11.07
CA PRO A 6 -52.72 -39.23 9.96
C PRO A 6 -53.55 -39.53 8.65
N PRO A 7 -53.08 -39.43 7.36
CA PRO A 7 -52.14 -38.54 6.61
C PRO A 7 -52.82 -37.84 5.39
N ILE A 8 -52.17 -36.90 4.67
CA ILE A 8 -51.73 -36.99 3.24
C ILE A 8 -51.07 -35.61 2.94
N LEU A 9 -49.75 -35.48 2.82
CA LEU A 9 -48.89 -35.62 1.61
C LEU A 9 -49.06 -34.50 0.55
N ARG A 10 -47.91 -33.87 0.22
CA ARG A 10 -47.56 -32.99 -0.92
C ARG A 10 -47.85 -31.49 -0.70
N ALA A 11 -46.98 -30.54 -1.01
CA ALA A 11 -45.70 -30.55 -1.74
C ALA A 11 -44.81 -29.39 -1.24
N ILE A 12 -43.51 -29.66 -1.25
CA ILE A 12 -42.41 -28.73 -1.03
C ILE A 12 -42.23 -27.88 -2.30
N PRO A 13 -42.01 -26.56 -2.18
CA PRO A 13 -40.98 -25.91 -2.96
C PRO A 13 -39.88 -25.46 -2.01
N ALA A 14 -38.70 -26.03 -2.24
CA ALA A 14 -37.46 -25.67 -1.60
C ALA A 14 -37.12 -24.23 -2.02
N LEU A 15 -37.46 -23.26 -1.17
CA LEU A 15 -36.80 -21.97 -1.18
C LEU A 15 -35.43 -22.20 -0.54
N GLY A 16 -34.45 -22.49 -1.40
CA GLY A 16 -33.05 -22.53 -1.04
C GLY A 16 -32.68 -21.20 -0.40
N VAL A 17 -32.44 -21.23 0.90
CA VAL A 17 -31.73 -20.18 1.61
C VAL A 17 -30.31 -20.19 1.03
N ALA A 18 -30.09 -19.36 0.03
CA ALA A 18 -28.76 -19.03 -0.44
C ALA A 18 -28.01 -18.43 0.75
N ALA A 19 -27.08 -19.22 1.29
CA ALA A 19 -26.09 -18.74 2.23
C ALA A 19 -25.33 -17.60 1.52
N LEU A 20 -25.60 -16.36 1.94
CA LEU A 20 -24.73 -15.23 1.71
C LEU A 20 -23.45 -15.48 2.52
N LEU A 21 -22.56 -16.29 1.94
CA LEU A 21 -21.15 -16.26 2.27
C LEU A 21 -20.67 -14.87 1.86
N VAL A 22 -20.49 -14.02 2.86
CA VAL A 22 -19.59 -12.87 2.78
C VAL A 22 -18.22 -13.47 2.48
N ALA A 23 -17.90 -13.60 1.19
CA ALA A 23 -16.55 -13.86 0.76
C ALA A 23 -15.73 -12.67 1.26
N ALA A 24 -14.90 -12.94 2.26
CA ALA A 24 -13.85 -12.05 2.71
C ALA A 24 -13.13 -11.45 1.50
N CYS A 25 -12.69 -10.20 1.64
CA CYS A 25 -11.78 -9.48 0.77
C CYS A 25 -10.50 -10.30 0.50
N GLY A 26 -10.59 -11.31 -0.35
CA GLY A 26 -9.47 -11.95 -0.99
C GLY A 26 -9.15 -11.09 -2.19
N GLY A 27 -8.26 -10.12 -2.00
CA GLY A 27 -7.65 -9.36 -3.08
C GLY A 27 -6.89 -10.30 -4.01
N GLY A 28 -7.60 -11.01 -4.89
CA GLY A 28 -7.10 -11.43 -6.19
C GLY A 28 -7.02 -10.18 -7.06
N GLY A 29 -6.16 -9.24 -6.64
CA GLY A 29 -6.03 -7.91 -7.22
C GLY A 29 -5.36 -7.99 -8.57
N ALA A 30 -5.66 -7.03 -9.44
CA ALA A 30 -5.10 -6.92 -10.77
C ALA A 30 -3.59 -7.23 -10.83
N SER A 31 -3.16 -7.90 -11.91
CA SER A 31 -1.73 -8.11 -12.16
C SER A 31 -1.10 -6.82 -12.66
N TYR A 32 -0.43 -6.09 -11.78
CA TYR A 32 0.28 -4.87 -12.14
C TYR A 32 1.65 -5.19 -12.78
N PRO A 33 2.11 -4.36 -13.73
CA PRO A 33 3.34 -4.62 -14.50
C PRO A 33 4.62 -4.65 -13.65
N ASP A 34 4.61 -4.06 -12.45
CA ASP A 34 5.74 -3.99 -11.53
C ASP A 34 5.74 -5.10 -10.44
N SER A 35 4.74 -5.99 -10.45
CA SER A 35 4.55 -7.01 -9.41
C SER A 35 5.76 -7.92 -9.17
N SER A 36 6.44 -8.36 -10.24
CA SER A 36 7.65 -9.19 -10.13
C SER A 36 8.82 -8.45 -9.47
N ASP A 37 9.00 -7.18 -9.82
CA ASP A 37 10.09 -6.35 -9.28
C ASP A 37 9.84 -6.03 -7.80
N VAL A 38 8.58 -5.74 -7.46
CA VAL A 38 8.16 -5.50 -6.06
C VAL A 38 8.38 -6.75 -5.23
N THR A 39 7.97 -7.93 -5.71
CA THR A 39 8.18 -9.22 -5.01
C THR A 39 9.67 -9.48 -4.75
N THR A 40 10.52 -9.22 -5.75
CA THR A 40 11.97 -9.39 -5.61
C THR A 40 12.56 -8.42 -4.59
N ALA A 41 12.15 -7.15 -4.65
CA ALA A 41 12.62 -6.14 -3.71
C ALA A 41 12.14 -6.40 -2.27
N GLN A 42 10.92 -6.91 -2.11
CA GLN A 42 10.39 -7.36 -0.81
C GLN A 42 11.24 -8.49 -0.23
N ALA A 43 11.61 -9.48 -1.04
CA ALA A 43 12.48 -10.55 -0.59
C ALA A 43 13.86 -10.02 -0.12
N THR A 44 14.40 -9.02 -0.80
CA THR A 44 15.65 -8.34 -0.38
C THR A 44 15.47 -7.60 0.95
N TRP A 45 14.39 -6.85 1.12
CA TRP A 45 14.06 -6.18 2.39
C TRP A 45 13.96 -7.17 3.54
N CYS A 46 13.24 -8.28 3.35
CA CYS A 46 13.09 -9.32 4.36
C CYS A 46 14.41 -9.99 4.72
N GLN A 47 15.29 -10.26 3.74
CA GLN A 47 16.62 -10.79 3.99
C GLN A 47 17.50 -9.81 4.77
N ALA A 48 17.40 -8.50 4.48
CA ALA A 48 18.10 -7.47 5.24
C ALA A 48 17.66 -7.49 6.70
N LEU A 49 16.36 -7.48 6.97
CA LEU A 49 15.83 -7.58 8.34
C LEU A 49 16.28 -8.88 9.04
N ALA A 50 16.24 -10.00 8.34
CA ALA A 50 16.65 -11.28 8.90
C ALA A 50 18.14 -11.31 9.29
N LYS A 51 19.00 -10.68 8.47
CA LYS A 51 20.43 -10.51 8.75
C LYS A 51 20.65 -9.64 9.99
N LEU A 52 19.93 -8.52 10.09
CA LEU A 52 20.04 -7.59 11.22
C LEU A 52 19.57 -8.22 12.54
N ASN A 53 18.59 -9.13 12.48
CA ASN A 53 18.14 -9.92 13.63
C ASN A 53 19.07 -11.11 13.98
N GLY A 54 20.25 -11.22 13.34
CA GLY A 54 21.26 -12.25 13.63
C GLY A 54 20.88 -13.69 13.29
N SER A 55 19.66 -13.91 12.80
CA SER A 55 19.10 -15.24 12.52
C SER A 55 19.18 -15.62 11.05
N GLY A 56 19.39 -14.64 10.15
CA GLY A 56 19.48 -14.89 8.71
C GLY A 56 18.28 -15.67 8.21
N ASP A 57 18.52 -16.75 7.47
CA ASP A 57 17.44 -17.62 6.96
C ASP A 57 16.61 -18.32 8.06
N GLY A 58 17.09 -18.35 9.31
CA GLY A 58 16.40 -18.92 10.47
C GLY A 58 15.48 -17.94 11.20
N TRP A 59 15.32 -16.70 10.71
CA TRP A 59 14.44 -15.71 11.34
C TRP A 59 12.97 -16.14 11.23
N GLU A 60 12.29 -16.30 12.36
CA GLU A 60 10.90 -16.82 12.42
C GLU A 60 9.88 -16.02 11.59
N HIS A 61 10.17 -14.77 11.30
CA HIS A 61 9.29 -13.87 10.56
C HIS A 61 9.60 -13.81 9.05
N LEU A 62 10.61 -14.52 8.57
CA LEU A 62 11.07 -14.40 7.19
C LEU A 62 9.97 -14.75 6.16
N ASP A 63 9.21 -15.81 6.41
CA ASP A 63 8.12 -16.23 5.53
C ASP A 63 6.94 -15.26 5.59
N ALA A 64 6.60 -14.75 6.78
CA ALA A 64 5.56 -13.73 6.95
C ALA A 64 5.93 -12.44 6.22
N CYS A 65 7.19 -12.00 6.31
CA CYS A 65 7.70 -10.84 5.61
C CYS A 65 7.64 -11.02 4.09
N LYS A 66 8.10 -12.17 3.56
CA LYS A 66 8.08 -12.45 2.11
C LYS A 66 6.66 -12.62 1.56
N GLY A 67 5.75 -13.13 2.39
CA GLY A 67 4.33 -13.28 2.06
C GLY A 67 3.52 -11.99 2.18
N ALA A 68 4.08 -10.94 2.80
CA ALA A 68 3.44 -9.64 2.86
C ALA A 68 3.41 -8.98 1.47
N TYR A 69 2.31 -8.33 1.14
CA TYR A 69 2.18 -7.55 -0.09
C TYR A 69 2.46 -6.08 0.23
N PRO A 70 3.69 -5.58 0.01
CA PRO A 70 4.01 -4.19 0.31
C PRO A 70 3.26 -3.28 -0.65
N THR A 71 2.99 -2.06 -0.22
CA THR A 71 2.46 -0.99 -1.07
C THR A 71 3.58 -0.13 -1.65
N ALA A 72 4.82 -0.33 -1.18
CA ALA A 72 6.00 0.34 -1.69
C ALA A 72 6.39 -0.13 -3.09
N SER A 73 7.03 0.76 -3.85
CA SER A 73 7.65 0.44 -5.13
C SER A 73 8.92 -0.37 -4.93
N ALA A 74 9.33 -1.10 -5.99
CA ALA A 74 10.58 -1.85 -5.98
C ALA A 74 11.81 -0.94 -5.78
N ALA A 75 11.78 0.28 -6.32
CA ALA A 75 12.87 1.25 -6.15
C ALA A 75 12.98 1.71 -4.70
N TYR A 76 11.85 2.03 -4.06
CA TYR A 76 11.80 2.40 -2.66
C TYR A 76 12.31 1.28 -1.76
N LEU A 77 11.81 0.05 -1.93
CA LEU A 77 12.22 -1.11 -1.13
C LEU A 77 13.72 -1.39 -1.24
N ARG A 78 14.32 -1.29 -2.44
CA ARG A 78 15.77 -1.46 -2.63
C ARG A 78 16.56 -0.36 -1.95
N GLY A 79 16.13 0.90 -2.09
CA GLY A 79 16.74 2.04 -1.43
C GLY A 79 16.72 1.88 0.09
N MET A 80 15.55 1.60 0.66
CA MET A 80 15.37 1.37 2.09
C MET A 80 16.21 0.20 2.57
N SER A 81 16.21 -0.95 1.87
CA SER A 81 17.03 -2.12 2.24
C SER A 81 18.52 -1.78 2.34
N LYS A 82 19.05 -1.06 1.35
CA LYS A 82 20.46 -0.64 1.30
C LYS A 82 20.77 0.34 2.44
N CYS A 83 19.97 1.39 2.55
CA CYS A 83 20.17 2.46 3.52
C CYS A 83 20.08 1.95 4.96
N PHE A 84 19.04 1.17 5.25
CA PHE A 84 18.75 0.65 6.58
C PHE A 84 19.85 -0.29 7.06
N THR A 85 20.29 -1.21 6.18
CA THR A 85 21.42 -2.10 6.47
C THR A 85 22.71 -1.31 6.72
N ALA A 86 23.02 -0.34 5.85
CA ALA A 86 24.26 0.44 5.98
C ALA A 86 24.30 1.26 7.28
N ARG A 87 23.20 1.91 7.65
CA ARG A 87 23.11 2.68 8.91
C ARG A 87 23.18 1.78 10.14
N HIS A 88 22.46 0.66 10.14
CA HIS A 88 22.50 -0.28 11.25
C HIS A 88 23.90 -0.90 11.42
N GLU A 89 24.58 -1.26 10.33
CA GLU A 89 25.95 -1.77 10.38
C GLU A 89 26.95 -0.71 10.86
N ALA A 90 26.75 0.56 10.46
CA ALA A 90 27.61 1.67 10.89
C ALA A 90 27.44 2.03 12.38
N ALA A 91 26.23 1.88 12.93
CA ALA A 91 25.92 2.19 14.31
C ALA A 91 26.25 1.04 15.30
N GLY A 92 26.28 -0.21 14.83
CA GLY A 92 26.65 -1.36 15.65
C GLY A 92 25.66 -1.61 16.79
N GLU A 93 26.17 -1.73 18.02
CA GLU A 93 25.32 -1.92 19.22
C GLU A 93 24.54 -0.66 19.62
N ASP A 94 24.95 0.50 19.14
CA ASP A 94 24.30 1.80 19.37
C ASP A 94 23.29 2.15 18.25
N ALA A 95 22.84 1.15 17.48
CA ALA A 95 21.87 1.36 16.42
C ALA A 95 20.60 2.04 16.98
N PRO A 96 20.16 3.17 16.38
CA PRO A 96 18.91 3.78 16.76
C PRO A 96 17.75 2.82 16.45
N ASP A 97 16.60 3.07 17.08
CA ASP A 97 15.44 2.23 16.84
C ASP A 97 15.02 2.22 15.36
N ASN A 98 14.29 1.18 14.97
CA ASN A 98 13.86 0.99 13.59
C ASN A 98 13.08 2.19 13.04
N SER A 99 12.31 2.90 13.89
CA SER A 99 11.50 4.03 13.44
C SER A 99 12.36 5.22 13.05
N GLN A 100 13.40 5.52 13.85
CA GLN A 100 14.37 6.55 13.52
C GLN A 100 15.16 6.20 12.26
N LEU A 101 15.63 4.95 12.13
CA LEU A 101 16.33 4.49 10.93
C LEU A 101 15.45 4.61 9.67
N VAL A 102 14.16 4.27 9.78
CA VAL A 102 13.21 4.44 8.67
C VAL A 102 13.08 5.90 8.29
N THR A 103 12.93 6.82 9.24
CA THR A 103 12.81 8.25 8.95
C THR A 103 14.05 8.77 8.22
N GLU A 104 15.25 8.50 8.74
CA GLU A 104 16.50 8.96 8.13
C GLU A 104 16.70 8.38 6.72
N CYS A 105 16.37 7.10 6.56
CA CYS A 105 16.48 6.44 5.26
C CYS A 105 15.42 6.88 4.26
N ASN A 106 14.21 7.19 4.72
CA ASN A 106 13.15 7.68 3.84
C ASN A 106 13.55 9.02 3.19
N ASP A 107 14.15 9.92 3.96
CA ASP A 107 14.63 11.21 3.44
C ASP A 107 15.73 11.00 2.39
N GLU A 108 16.70 10.13 2.66
CA GLU A 108 17.78 9.81 1.69
C GLU A 108 17.23 9.17 0.41
N VAL A 109 16.40 8.14 0.55
CA VAL A 109 15.87 7.36 -0.57
C VAL A 109 14.97 8.21 -1.46
N THR A 110 14.11 9.05 -0.89
CA THR A 110 13.19 9.88 -1.67
C THR A 110 13.90 10.98 -2.47
N VAL A 111 15.08 11.42 -2.05
CA VAL A 111 15.93 12.36 -2.80
C VAL A 111 16.61 11.69 -3.99
N GLU A 112 17.00 10.41 -3.86
CA GLU A 112 17.70 9.66 -4.92
C GLU A 112 16.75 9.07 -5.98
N MET A 113 15.46 8.95 -5.65
CA MET A 113 14.47 8.35 -6.53
C MET A 113 13.97 9.31 -7.62
N GLY A 114 13.66 8.74 -8.78
CA GLY A 114 12.91 9.45 -9.83
C GLY A 114 11.43 9.57 -9.47
N ALA A 115 10.81 10.70 -9.81
CA ALA A 115 9.39 10.97 -9.56
C ALA A 115 8.42 10.33 -10.58
N ASP A 116 8.97 9.79 -11.67
CA ASP A 116 8.21 9.16 -12.75
C ASP A 116 8.27 7.63 -12.65
N GLY A 117 7.12 6.98 -12.82
CA GLY A 117 7.01 5.53 -12.74
C GLY A 117 5.62 5.01 -13.14
N PRO A 118 5.44 3.68 -13.17
CA PRO A 118 4.14 3.07 -13.43
C PRO A 118 3.08 3.59 -12.44
N GLY A 119 1.93 4.05 -12.95
CA GLY A 119 0.83 4.57 -12.12
C GLY A 119 0.98 6.05 -11.69
N SER A 120 2.16 6.68 -11.83
CA SER A 120 2.36 8.09 -11.41
C SER A 120 1.44 9.07 -12.13
N ALA A 121 1.25 8.90 -13.44
CA ALA A 121 0.37 9.78 -14.22
C ALA A 121 -1.10 9.66 -13.82
N GLU A 122 -1.54 8.46 -13.45
CA GLU A 122 -2.91 8.17 -13.02
C GLU A 122 -3.23 8.86 -11.69
N VAL A 123 -2.36 8.69 -10.68
CA VAL A 123 -2.57 9.33 -9.37
C VAL A 123 -2.52 10.85 -9.46
N ILE A 124 -1.63 11.43 -10.29
CA ILE A 124 -1.57 12.87 -10.52
C ILE A 124 -2.87 13.36 -11.20
N ALA A 125 -3.37 12.62 -12.19
CA ALA A 125 -4.62 12.97 -12.84
C ALA A 125 -5.80 12.93 -11.86
N ALA A 126 -5.91 11.88 -11.04
CA ALA A 126 -6.96 11.76 -10.03
C ALA A 126 -6.89 12.89 -8.98
N ARG A 127 -5.67 13.23 -8.52
CA ARG A 127 -5.43 14.35 -7.61
C ARG A 127 -5.91 15.67 -8.20
N CYS A 128 -5.60 15.93 -9.47
CA CYS A 128 -5.99 17.17 -10.12
C CYS A 128 -7.47 17.24 -10.53
N GLN A 129 -8.09 16.11 -10.85
CA GLN A 129 -9.55 16.04 -11.01
C GLN A 129 -10.28 16.30 -9.69
N ARG A 130 -9.73 15.82 -8.56
CA ARG A 130 -10.27 16.15 -7.23
C ARG A 130 -10.16 17.65 -6.95
N ALA A 131 -9.00 18.25 -7.17
CA ALA A 131 -8.79 19.68 -6.96
C ALA A 131 -9.77 20.54 -7.79
N GLU A 132 -10.05 20.14 -9.02
CA GLU A 132 -11.05 20.81 -9.87
C GLU A 132 -12.47 20.70 -9.32
N ARG A 133 -12.86 19.48 -8.91
CA ARG A 133 -14.19 19.22 -8.35
C ARG A 133 -14.42 19.94 -7.03
N CYS A 134 -13.47 19.83 -6.11
CA CYS A 134 -13.65 20.18 -4.70
C CYS A 134 -13.08 21.54 -4.32
N GLU A 135 -11.95 21.95 -4.90
CA GLU A 135 -11.23 23.19 -4.55
C GLU A 135 -11.34 24.27 -5.63
N LYS A 136 -12.00 23.96 -6.76
CA LYS A 136 -12.16 24.85 -7.92
C LYS A 136 -10.84 25.31 -8.56
N VAL A 137 -9.79 24.51 -8.38
CA VAL A 137 -8.49 24.69 -9.04
C VAL A 137 -8.50 23.90 -10.35
N SER A 138 -8.22 24.53 -11.48
CA SER A 138 -8.26 23.81 -12.76
C SER A 138 -7.28 22.62 -12.75
N ALA A 139 -7.64 21.53 -13.43
CA ALA A 139 -6.77 20.36 -13.51
C ALA A 139 -5.39 20.70 -14.12
N ALA A 140 -5.34 21.69 -15.03
CA ALA A 140 -4.11 22.19 -15.63
C ALA A 140 -3.24 22.93 -14.60
N ASP A 141 -3.82 23.86 -13.84
CA ASP A 141 -3.08 24.60 -12.80
C ASP A 141 -2.57 23.66 -11.71
N CYS A 142 -3.40 22.68 -11.30
CA CYS A 142 -2.98 21.64 -10.38
C CYS A 142 -1.77 20.85 -10.93
N LYS A 143 -1.81 20.43 -12.19
CA LYS A 143 -0.71 19.66 -12.78
C LYS A 143 0.57 20.49 -12.84
N THR A 144 0.48 21.76 -13.24
CA THR A 144 1.61 22.69 -13.21
C THR A 144 2.15 22.90 -11.79
N ALA A 145 1.28 22.97 -10.79
CA ALA A 145 1.72 23.06 -9.40
C ALA A 145 2.47 21.79 -8.94
N VAL A 146 1.95 20.60 -9.30
CA VAL A 146 2.63 19.32 -9.03
C VAL A 146 4.00 19.24 -9.71
N GLU A 147 4.11 19.71 -10.95
CA GLU A 147 5.39 19.72 -11.70
C GLU A 147 6.44 20.65 -11.09
N ARG A 148 6.03 21.66 -10.31
CA ARG A 148 6.91 22.60 -9.59
C ARG A 148 7.38 22.10 -8.22
N LEU A 149 6.78 21.02 -7.72
CA LEU A 149 7.22 20.40 -6.47
C LEU A 149 8.65 19.87 -6.61
N GLU A 150 9.38 19.88 -5.50
CA GLU A 150 10.69 19.23 -5.44
C GLU A 150 10.56 17.75 -5.79
N THR A 151 11.64 17.15 -6.32
CA THR A 151 11.61 15.73 -6.73
C THR A 151 11.19 14.83 -5.58
N ALA A 152 11.73 15.02 -4.37
CA ALA A 152 11.35 14.24 -3.20
C ALA A 152 9.85 14.36 -2.87
N GLN A 153 9.28 15.56 -2.96
CA GLN A 153 7.85 15.77 -2.75
C GLN A 153 7.00 15.02 -3.79
N ARG A 154 7.44 15.00 -5.06
CA ARG A 154 6.75 14.23 -6.11
C ARG A 154 6.88 12.74 -5.87
N VAL A 155 8.06 12.25 -5.49
CA VAL A 155 8.30 10.83 -5.14
C VAL A 155 7.35 10.38 -4.04
N VAL A 156 7.22 11.15 -2.96
CA VAL A 156 6.29 10.84 -1.85
C VAL A 156 4.83 10.77 -2.29
N LEU A 157 4.45 11.52 -3.34
CA LEU A 157 3.11 11.47 -3.92
C LEU A 157 2.92 10.34 -4.94
N THR A 158 4.01 9.81 -5.50
CA THR A 158 3.98 8.87 -6.62
C THR A 158 4.85 7.64 -6.37
N THR A 159 6.12 7.69 -6.73
CA THR A 159 7.00 6.53 -6.94
C THR A 159 7.48 5.88 -5.65
N THR A 160 7.17 6.42 -4.48
CA THR A 160 7.24 5.68 -3.22
C THR A 160 6.35 4.43 -3.27
N TYR A 161 5.20 4.50 -3.93
CA TYR A 161 4.21 3.44 -4.01
C TYR A 161 4.35 2.61 -5.29
N ASN A 162 3.99 1.32 -5.23
CA ASN A 162 3.84 0.49 -6.43
C ASN A 162 2.56 0.81 -7.20
N ALA A 163 2.46 0.31 -8.43
CA ALA A 163 1.34 0.61 -9.32
C ALA A 163 -0.01 0.20 -8.73
N GLY A 164 -0.07 -0.91 -7.97
CA GLY A 164 -1.31 -1.35 -7.34
C GLY A 164 -1.78 -0.41 -6.23
N ALA A 165 -0.85 0.07 -5.41
CA ALA A 165 -1.14 1.09 -4.41
C ALA A 165 -1.52 2.43 -5.06
N LEU A 166 -0.84 2.84 -6.14
CA LEU A 166 -1.17 4.07 -6.88
C LEU A 166 -2.56 4.02 -7.52
N HIS A 167 -2.94 2.88 -8.08
CA HIS A 167 -4.30 2.67 -8.59
C HIS A 167 -5.34 2.81 -7.48
N ALA A 168 -5.13 2.15 -6.33
CA ALA A 168 -6.03 2.25 -5.18
C ALA A 168 -6.16 3.69 -4.64
N ILE A 169 -5.04 4.43 -4.60
CA ILE A 169 -5.03 5.84 -4.22
C ILE A 169 -5.82 6.68 -5.24
N ALA A 170 -5.58 6.47 -6.54
CA ALA A 170 -6.27 7.17 -7.61
C ALA A 170 -7.78 6.93 -7.58
N ASP A 171 -8.20 5.69 -7.36
CA ASP A 171 -9.61 5.30 -7.20
C ASP A 171 -10.25 6.01 -5.99
N CYS A 172 -9.54 6.05 -4.84
CA CYS A 172 -10.01 6.77 -3.66
C CYS A 172 -10.16 8.27 -3.93
N LEU A 173 -9.17 8.92 -4.54
CA LEU A 173 -9.21 10.36 -4.88
C LEU A 173 -10.35 10.69 -5.84
N SER A 174 -10.63 9.78 -6.78
CA SER A 174 -11.67 9.94 -7.79
C SER A 174 -13.07 9.74 -7.23
N SER A 175 -13.26 8.76 -6.33
CA SER A 175 -14.57 8.33 -5.85
C SER A 175 -15.03 9.03 -4.56
N SER A 176 -14.11 9.51 -3.73
CA SER A 176 -14.44 10.17 -2.47
C SER A 176 -15.12 11.53 -2.69
N SER A 177 -16.06 11.87 -1.79
CA SER A 177 -16.74 13.16 -1.78
C SER A 177 -15.77 14.30 -1.40
N CYS A 178 -16.17 15.53 -1.71
CA CYS A 178 -15.49 16.71 -1.20
C CYS A 178 -15.69 16.82 0.33
N SER A 179 -14.73 17.44 0.99
CA SER A 179 -14.57 17.60 2.43
C SER A 179 -14.32 19.08 2.73
N ASP A 180 -14.70 19.52 3.92
CA ASP A 180 -14.33 20.86 4.40
C ASP A 180 -12.82 20.97 4.68
N ASP A 181 -12.16 19.82 4.88
CA ASP A 181 -10.71 19.67 4.95
C ASP A 181 -10.24 18.75 3.81
N GLU A 182 -9.85 19.37 2.69
CA GLU A 182 -9.40 18.67 1.49
C GLU A 182 -7.99 18.08 1.63
N GLU A 183 -7.18 18.63 2.53
CA GLU A 183 -5.86 18.09 2.84
C GLU A 183 -5.99 16.75 3.55
N ALA A 184 -6.73 16.71 4.66
CA ALA A 184 -7.00 15.48 5.39
C ALA A 184 -7.72 14.44 4.52
N ALA A 185 -8.63 14.88 3.64
CA ALA A 185 -9.33 13.97 2.73
C ALA A 185 -8.37 13.31 1.73
N ARG A 186 -7.44 14.07 1.13
CA ARG A 186 -6.39 13.49 0.27
C ARG A 186 -5.51 12.54 1.06
N ASP A 187 -5.02 12.97 2.23
CA ASP A 187 -4.14 12.15 3.06
C ASP A 187 -4.80 10.82 3.48
N SER A 188 -6.11 10.83 3.72
CA SER A 188 -6.86 9.61 4.01
C SER A 188 -6.85 8.58 2.87
N CYS A 189 -6.72 9.01 1.62
CA CYS A 189 -6.56 8.12 0.48
C CYS A 189 -5.15 7.50 0.39
N TYR A 190 -4.13 8.22 0.85
CA TYR A 190 -2.75 7.73 0.88
C TYR A 190 -2.47 6.83 2.09
N LYS A 191 -3.08 7.13 3.24
CA LYS A 191 -2.79 6.50 4.53
C LYS A 191 -2.79 4.96 4.51
N PRO A 192 -3.79 4.25 3.96
CA PRO A 192 -3.80 2.78 3.92
C PRO A 192 -2.60 2.19 3.15
N SER A 193 -2.10 2.93 2.17
CA SER A 193 -0.90 2.58 1.43
C SER A 193 0.35 2.95 2.21
N ALA A 194 0.42 4.14 2.80
CA ALA A 194 1.58 4.59 3.58
C ALA A 194 1.89 3.67 4.77
N GLU A 195 0.87 3.18 5.46
CA GLU A 195 1.00 2.26 6.61
C GLU A 195 1.56 0.87 6.25
N LYS A 196 1.68 0.55 4.97
CA LYS A 196 2.14 -0.77 4.47
C LYS A 196 3.35 -0.67 3.55
N LEU A 197 4.07 0.45 3.59
CA LEU A 197 5.26 0.66 2.76
C LEU A 197 6.36 -0.32 3.09
N LEU A 198 6.62 -0.53 4.38
CA LEU A 198 7.64 -1.42 4.88
C LEU A 198 7.00 -2.41 5.84
N TRP A 199 7.43 -3.66 5.74
CA TRP A 199 7.02 -4.70 6.66
C TRP A 199 8.00 -4.77 7.83
N PHE A 200 7.47 -4.81 9.06
CA PHE A 200 8.19 -5.11 10.29
C PHE A 200 7.40 -6.15 11.10
N PRO A 201 8.05 -6.94 11.97
CA PRO A 201 7.33 -7.81 12.91
C PRO A 201 6.57 -6.95 13.94
N ASP A 202 5.36 -7.40 14.30
CA ASP A 202 4.51 -6.80 15.35
C ASP A 202 5.05 -7.08 16.76
#